data_AF-A0A7X2LN89-F1
#
_entry.id   AF-A0A7X2LN89-F1
#
_cell.length_a   1.000
_cell.length_b   1.000
_cell.length_c   1.000
_cell.angle_alpha   90.00
_cell.angle_beta   90.00
_cell.angle_gamma   90.00
#
_symmetry.space_group_name_H-M   'P 1'
#
loop_
_entity.id
_entity.type
_entity.pdbx_description
1 polymer ?
#
loop_
_entity_poly.entity_id
_entity_poly.type
_entity_poly.pdbx_seq_one_letter_code
_entity_poly.pdbx_strand_id
1 'polypeptide(L)'
;MNPTTQELRGLTPLDYHLAVIDHLRTHEPEVWGWAAARTSHAEQRESLRTALLRNTYRIDQAAHPEIHATLALARQRLGLDAQVPATLYQSAGTEMNASLVYVPGEVHLIVQGDLLARLSEQELLAVFGHELAHYVLWSQQEGAFLQAERILSDACAAPGAAASFSETWRRYALHTELFADRGAAIACGSPDPAISSLVKLNTGIRQVDAAAYLRQAAEVDAQQTGASEAASHPEVFMRARALQLWWEGSEELGPWLQQRLQGPLALRGLDLPGQYRLQGMTRGFLAHFFAGTELLSETVKAQIQLMFPDWQQGEPAVAPQAFAAEHADEPVRHYLTALMLDLALADPDQQEPVLLRAGMIAQALATLDHLHQLLKREAGFGKRELDRYKRQLAKEAAA
;
A
#
# COMPACT_ATOMS: atom_id res chain seq x y z
N MET A 1 -21.49 -18.67 -9.75
CA MET A 1 -22.34 -17.58 -10.27
C MET A 1 -21.43 -16.39 -10.43
N ASN A 2 -21.38 -15.78 -11.63
CA ASN A 2 -20.61 -14.54 -11.80
C ASN A 2 -21.35 -13.43 -11.03
N PRO A 3 -20.66 -12.66 -10.18
CA PRO A 3 -21.28 -11.56 -9.46
C PRO A 3 -21.83 -10.53 -10.46
N THR A 4 -22.97 -9.94 -10.14
CA THR A 4 -23.56 -8.84 -10.91
C THR A 4 -22.67 -7.60 -10.84
N THR A 5 -22.73 -6.71 -11.84
CA THR A 5 -22.01 -5.43 -11.86
C THR A 5 -22.27 -4.57 -10.62
N GLN A 6 -23.39 -4.78 -9.92
CA GLN A 6 -23.74 -4.11 -8.67
C GLN A 6 -23.06 -4.75 -7.44
N GLU A 7 -22.87 -6.08 -7.41
CA GLU A 7 -22.08 -6.78 -6.40
C GLU A 7 -20.57 -6.46 -6.52
N LEU A 8 -20.08 -6.28 -7.76
CA LEU A 8 -18.71 -5.83 -8.05
C LEU A 8 -18.42 -4.39 -7.60
N ARG A 9 -19.44 -3.57 -7.38
CA ARG A 9 -19.34 -2.18 -6.91
C ARG A 9 -19.56 -2.03 -5.40
N GLY A 10 -19.48 -3.12 -4.65
CA GLY A 10 -19.51 -3.08 -3.19
C GLY A 10 -18.37 -2.23 -2.63
N LEU A 11 -18.64 -1.50 -1.54
CA LEU A 11 -17.61 -0.75 -0.82
C LEU A 11 -16.79 -1.69 0.08
N THR A 12 -15.94 -2.49 -0.55
CA THR A 12 -15.09 -3.49 0.13
C THR A 12 -13.66 -2.98 0.35
N PRO A 13 -13.02 -3.34 1.48
CA PRO A 13 -11.62 -2.98 1.73
C PRO A 13 -10.71 -3.49 0.62
N LEU A 14 -9.67 -2.71 0.29
CA LEU A 14 -8.62 -3.15 -0.64
C LEU A 14 -7.74 -4.24 -0.01
N ASP A 15 -7.19 -5.13 -0.85
CA ASP A 15 -6.33 -6.25 -0.43
C ASP A 15 -5.16 -5.82 0.45
N TYR A 16 -4.59 -4.64 0.20
CA TYR A 16 -3.50 -4.10 1.01
C TYR A 16 -3.92 -3.85 2.47
N HIS A 17 -5.14 -3.38 2.73
CA HIS A 17 -5.63 -3.24 4.10
C HIS A 17 -5.71 -4.58 4.82
N LEU A 18 -6.20 -5.61 4.12
CA LEU A 18 -6.31 -6.96 4.66
C LEU A 18 -4.93 -7.54 4.95
N ALA A 19 -3.96 -7.35 4.05
CA ALA A 19 -2.58 -7.80 4.23
C ALA A 19 -1.91 -7.14 5.46
N VAL A 20 -2.13 -5.84 5.69
CA VAL A 20 -1.60 -5.14 6.87
C VAL A 20 -2.26 -5.64 8.16
N ILE A 21 -3.58 -5.82 8.18
CA ILE A 21 -4.29 -6.34 9.35
C ILE A 21 -3.83 -7.77 9.67
N ASP A 22 -3.75 -8.63 8.67
CA ASP A 22 -3.30 -10.02 8.82
C ASP A 22 -1.88 -10.08 9.39
N HIS A 23 -0.98 -9.23 8.86
CA HIS A 23 0.37 -9.09 9.36
C HIS A 23 0.40 -8.68 10.84
N LEU A 24 -0.30 -7.60 11.21
CA LEU A 24 -0.30 -7.11 12.59
C LEU A 24 -0.90 -8.14 13.57
N ARG A 25 -1.93 -8.87 13.16
CA ARG A 25 -2.53 -9.92 14.00
C ARG A 25 -1.61 -11.13 14.18
N THR A 26 -0.91 -11.52 13.12
CA THR A 26 -0.06 -12.72 13.12
C THR A 26 1.27 -12.47 13.81
N HIS A 27 1.90 -11.33 13.55
CA HIS A 27 3.28 -11.05 13.97
C HIS A 27 3.38 -10.11 15.16
N GLU A 28 2.35 -9.29 15.41
CA GLU A 28 2.30 -8.33 16.51
C GLU A 28 1.05 -8.54 17.42
N PRO A 29 0.73 -9.78 17.86
CA PRO A 29 -0.53 -10.08 18.53
C PRO A 29 -0.70 -9.34 19.87
N GLU A 30 0.40 -9.08 20.58
CA GLU A 30 0.37 -8.32 21.85
C GLU A 30 0.04 -6.84 21.61
N VAL A 31 0.68 -6.22 20.59
CA VAL A 31 0.40 -4.83 20.19
C VAL A 31 -1.03 -4.70 19.71
N TRP A 32 -1.50 -5.66 18.90
CA TRP A 32 -2.89 -5.74 18.48
C TRP A 32 -3.83 -5.80 19.70
N GLY A 33 -3.61 -6.75 20.62
CA GLY A 33 -4.43 -6.89 21.83
C GLY A 33 -4.49 -5.62 22.69
N TRP A 34 -3.34 -4.96 22.89
CA TRP A 34 -3.26 -3.70 23.64
C TRP A 34 -4.03 -2.56 22.96
N ALA A 35 -3.90 -2.42 21.64
CA ALA A 35 -4.60 -1.39 20.88
C ALA A 35 -6.12 -1.58 20.90
N ALA A 36 -6.60 -2.83 20.85
CA ALA A 36 -8.04 -3.15 20.97
C ALA A 36 -8.60 -2.71 22.33
N ALA A 37 -7.85 -2.95 23.41
CA ALA A 37 -8.22 -2.59 24.77
C ALA A 37 -8.25 -1.08 25.05
N ARG A 38 -7.64 -0.24 24.19
CA ARG A 38 -7.61 1.22 24.31
C ARG A 38 -8.88 1.93 23.83
N THR A 39 -9.81 1.23 23.21
CA THR A 39 -11.02 1.84 22.63
C THR A 39 -11.88 2.48 23.73
N SER A 40 -12.18 3.78 23.59
CA SER A 40 -12.24 4.68 24.74
C SER A 40 -13.57 4.87 25.47
N HIS A 41 -13.39 5.31 26.72
CA HIS A 41 -14.37 5.69 27.73
C HIS A 41 -15.27 6.87 27.32
N ALA A 42 -16.52 6.87 27.80
CA ALA A 42 -17.55 7.87 27.48
C ALA A 42 -17.14 9.34 27.72
N GLU A 43 -16.24 9.61 28.68
CA GLU A 43 -15.75 10.96 29.00
C GLU A 43 -14.95 11.60 27.85
N GLN A 44 -14.21 10.81 27.07
CA GLN A 44 -13.47 11.32 25.91
C GLN A 44 -14.41 11.78 24.79
N ARG A 45 -15.57 11.13 24.62
CA ARG A 45 -16.58 11.52 23.62
C ARG A 45 -17.20 12.88 23.94
N GLU A 46 -17.53 13.12 25.20
CA GLU A 46 -18.15 14.39 25.60
C GLU A 46 -17.17 15.56 25.52
N SER A 47 -15.91 15.33 25.91
CA SER A 47 -14.83 16.32 25.72
C SER A 47 -14.62 16.66 24.24
N LEU A 48 -14.66 15.66 23.35
CA LEU A 48 -14.54 15.86 21.91
C LEU A 48 -15.70 16.68 21.34
N ARG A 49 -16.95 16.32 21.67
CA ARG A 49 -18.13 17.09 21.25
C ARG A 49 -18.08 18.53 21.71
N THR A 50 -17.69 18.75 22.97
CA THR A 50 -17.50 20.10 23.53
C THR A 50 -16.44 20.88 22.75
N ALA A 51 -15.32 20.24 22.39
CA ALA A 51 -14.27 20.86 21.58
C ALA A 51 -14.75 21.20 20.16
N LEU A 52 -15.53 20.32 19.51
CA LEU A 52 -16.14 20.60 18.21
C LEU A 52 -17.06 21.81 18.28
N LEU A 53 -18.00 21.83 19.23
CA LEU A 53 -18.94 22.95 19.40
C LEU A 53 -18.27 24.26 19.76
N ARG A 54 -17.12 24.24 20.44
CA ARG A 54 -16.35 25.44 20.77
C ARG A 54 -15.69 26.06 19.55
N ASN A 55 -15.19 25.23 18.63
CA ASN A 55 -14.30 25.67 17.55
C ASN A 55 -14.99 25.70 16.18
N THR A 56 -16.23 25.24 16.08
CA THR A 56 -16.99 25.15 14.82
C THR A 56 -18.42 25.66 14.98
N TYR A 57 -19.04 26.04 13.87
CA TYR A 57 -20.48 26.30 13.80
C TYR A 57 -21.22 25.01 13.44
N ARG A 58 -22.12 24.54 14.29
CA ARG A 58 -22.98 23.40 13.97
C ARG A 58 -24.02 23.82 12.92
N ILE A 59 -24.03 23.14 11.78
CA ILE A 59 -24.99 23.39 10.70
C ILE A 59 -26.33 22.80 11.10
N ASP A 60 -27.30 23.65 11.44
CA ASP A 60 -28.62 23.22 11.90
C ASP A 60 -29.50 22.71 10.74
N GLN A 61 -30.23 21.62 10.98
CA GLN A 61 -31.08 20.99 9.95
C GLN A 61 -32.26 21.85 9.53
N ALA A 62 -32.85 22.63 10.46
CA ALA A 62 -33.97 23.50 10.13
C ALA A 62 -33.52 24.71 9.29
N ALA A 63 -32.27 25.15 9.48
CA ALA A 63 -31.70 26.26 8.73
C ALA A 63 -31.13 25.85 7.35
N HIS A 64 -30.61 24.63 7.23
CA HIS A 64 -29.93 24.13 6.01
C HIS A 64 -30.47 22.75 5.57
N PRO A 65 -31.77 22.61 5.29
CA PRO A 65 -32.39 21.33 5.00
C PRO A 65 -31.81 20.63 3.77
N GLU A 66 -31.36 21.37 2.76
CA GLU A 66 -30.76 20.86 1.53
C GLU A 66 -29.41 20.16 1.78
N ILE A 67 -28.57 20.73 2.64
CA ILE A 67 -27.26 20.14 2.99
C ILE A 67 -27.47 18.83 3.76
N HIS A 68 -28.42 18.84 4.70
CA HIS A 68 -28.77 17.65 5.48
C HIS A 68 -29.43 16.56 4.62
N ALA A 69 -30.22 16.93 3.60
CA ALA A 69 -30.76 15.99 2.63
C ALA A 69 -29.65 15.31 1.81
N THR A 70 -28.65 16.07 1.37
CA THR A 70 -27.47 15.53 0.67
C THR A 70 -26.69 14.55 1.55
N LEU A 71 -26.47 14.89 2.82
CA LEU A 71 -25.83 13.98 3.78
C LEU A 71 -26.66 12.71 4.01
N ALA A 72 -27.97 12.85 4.18
CA ALA A 72 -28.86 11.70 4.37
C ALA A 72 -28.85 10.77 3.14
N LEU A 73 -28.81 11.34 1.93
CA LEU A 73 -28.69 10.57 0.69
C LEU A 73 -27.36 9.81 0.61
N ALA A 74 -26.24 10.45 0.97
CA ALA A 74 -24.93 9.79 1.02
C ALA A 74 -24.95 8.60 1.98
N ARG A 75 -25.48 8.80 3.21
CA ARG A 75 -25.62 7.75 4.22
C ARG A 75 -26.45 6.57 3.71
N GLN A 76 -27.58 6.86 3.08
CA GLN A 76 -28.47 5.84 2.51
C GLN A 76 -27.75 5.03 1.42
N ARG A 77 -27.07 5.69 0.48
CA ARG A 77 -26.39 5.02 -0.65
C ARG A 77 -25.21 4.16 -0.23
N LEU A 78 -24.55 4.53 0.88
CA LEU A 78 -23.47 3.75 1.48
C LEU A 78 -23.96 2.69 2.48
N GLY A 79 -25.28 2.58 2.71
CA GLY A 79 -25.85 1.58 3.59
C GLY A 79 -25.55 1.80 5.07
N LEU A 80 -25.28 3.04 5.51
CA LEU A 80 -25.10 3.33 6.93
C LEU A 80 -26.44 3.20 7.66
N ASP A 81 -26.40 2.64 8.88
CA ASP A 81 -27.58 2.56 9.73
C ASP A 81 -28.18 3.96 9.98
N ALA A 82 -29.49 4.07 9.80
CA ALA A 82 -30.24 5.28 10.07
C ALA A 82 -30.09 5.73 11.54
N GLN A 83 -29.85 4.78 12.46
CA GLN A 83 -29.67 5.04 13.89
C GLN A 83 -28.33 5.69 14.26
N VAL A 84 -27.32 5.65 13.38
CA VAL A 84 -26.04 6.35 13.63
C VAL A 84 -26.26 7.86 13.45
N PRO A 85 -26.24 8.69 14.50
CA PRO A 85 -26.39 10.13 14.35
C PRO A 85 -25.25 10.71 13.53
N ALA A 86 -25.58 11.68 12.66
CA ALA A 86 -24.60 12.40 11.85
C ALA A 86 -24.74 13.90 12.10
N THR A 87 -23.66 14.56 12.52
CA THR A 87 -23.63 15.99 12.80
C THR A 87 -22.68 16.70 11.86
N LEU A 88 -23.16 17.80 11.26
CA LEU A 88 -22.39 18.66 10.36
C LEU A 88 -21.89 19.91 11.09
N TYR A 89 -20.64 20.26 10.83
CA TYR A 89 -19.99 21.45 11.37
C TYR A 89 -19.33 22.23 10.25
N GLN A 90 -19.41 23.56 10.31
CA GLN A 90 -18.61 24.48 9.51
C GLN A 90 -17.48 25.02 10.37
N SER A 91 -16.24 24.88 9.89
CA SER A 91 -15.08 25.56 10.45
C SER A 91 -14.61 26.66 9.51
N ALA A 92 -13.96 27.69 10.07
CA ALA A 92 -13.23 28.67 9.29
C ALA A 92 -12.02 28.00 8.60
N GLY A 93 -11.58 28.58 7.48
CA GLY A 93 -10.43 28.12 6.71
C GLY A 93 -10.36 28.85 5.36
N THR A 94 -9.16 29.02 4.82
CA THR A 94 -8.96 29.61 3.47
C THR A 94 -9.05 28.56 2.38
N GLU A 95 -8.80 27.30 2.71
CA GLU A 95 -8.87 26.17 1.79
C GLU A 95 -10.21 25.45 1.93
N MET A 96 -10.74 24.93 0.81
CA MET A 96 -11.93 24.10 0.82
C MET A 96 -11.54 22.69 1.23
N ASN A 97 -12.11 22.20 2.33
CA ASN A 97 -11.83 20.86 2.81
C ASN A 97 -13.05 20.26 3.52
N ALA A 98 -13.08 18.93 3.61
CA ALA A 98 -13.99 18.20 4.48
C ALA A 98 -13.18 17.19 5.30
N SER A 99 -13.64 16.87 6.50
CA SER A 99 -13.03 15.82 7.30
C SER A 99 -14.04 15.13 8.21
N LEU A 100 -13.86 13.82 8.35
CA LEU A 100 -14.53 13.00 9.35
C LEU A 100 -13.77 13.01 10.68
N VAL A 101 -14.51 13.21 11.77
CA VAL A 101 -14.04 12.85 13.11
C VAL A 101 -14.74 11.57 13.54
N TYR A 102 -13.98 10.47 13.60
CA TYR A 102 -14.52 9.17 13.96
C TYR A 102 -14.84 9.07 15.45
N VAL A 103 -16.10 8.78 15.76
CA VAL A 103 -16.58 8.44 17.10
C VAL A 103 -17.36 7.12 16.98
N PRO A 104 -17.09 6.09 17.82
CA PRO A 104 -17.87 4.86 17.77
C PRO A 104 -19.37 5.14 17.88
N GLY A 105 -20.13 4.73 16.86
CA GLY A 105 -21.58 4.91 16.79
C GLY A 105 -22.05 6.33 16.42
N GLU A 106 -21.17 7.29 16.11
CA GLU A 106 -21.55 8.66 15.77
C GLU A 106 -20.68 9.22 14.64
N VAL A 107 -21.29 9.93 13.70
CA VAL A 107 -20.59 10.61 12.60
C VAL A 107 -20.52 12.11 12.89
N HIS A 108 -19.32 12.68 12.82
CA HIS A 108 -19.10 14.12 12.89
C HIS A 108 -18.32 14.54 11.65
N LEU A 109 -18.93 15.35 10.78
CA LEU A 109 -18.27 15.88 9.59
C LEU A 109 -18.04 17.37 9.73
N ILE A 110 -16.82 17.79 9.42
CA ILE A 110 -16.41 19.19 9.41
C ILE A 110 -16.20 19.60 7.96
N VAL A 111 -16.89 20.64 7.51
CA VAL A 111 -16.62 21.33 6.25
C VAL A 111 -15.87 22.63 6.54
N GLN A 112 -14.92 22.97 5.67
CA GLN A 112 -14.01 24.10 5.83
C GLN A 112 -14.02 25.01 4.61
N GLY A 113 -13.81 26.31 4.85
CA GLY A 113 -13.78 27.34 3.83
C GLY A 113 -15.08 27.45 3.03
N ASP A 114 -14.96 27.86 1.76
CA ASP A 114 -16.09 28.12 0.87
C ASP A 114 -16.71 26.86 0.23
N LEU A 115 -16.44 25.66 0.77
CA LEU A 115 -16.81 24.38 0.17
C LEU A 115 -18.31 24.31 -0.17
N LEU A 116 -19.17 24.65 0.78
CA LEU A 116 -20.63 24.60 0.61
C LEU A 116 -21.14 25.58 -0.46
N ALA A 117 -20.42 26.69 -0.68
CA ALA A 117 -20.81 27.71 -1.66
C ALA A 117 -20.27 27.40 -3.08
N ARG A 118 -19.22 26.58 -3.20
CA ARG A 118 -18.55 26.30 -4.47
C ARG A 118 -18.91 24.97 -5.11
N LEU A 119 -19.33 23.99 -4.32
CA LEU A 119 -19.71 22.68 -4.84
C LEU A 119 -21.18 22.67 -5.27
N SER A 120 -21.45 22.00 -6.40
CA SER A 120 -22.81 21.61 -6.75
C SER A 120 -23.33 20.54 -5.79
N GLU A 121 -24.65 20.30 -5.81
CA GLU A 121 -25.27 19.26 -4.97
C GLU A 121 -24.64 17.87 -5.17
N GLN A 122 -24.35 17.49 -6.42
CA GLN A 122 -23.72 16.20 -6.73
C GLN A 122 -22.26 16.13 -6.28
N GLU A 123 -21.53 17.23 -6.29
CA GLU A 123 -20.15 17.28 -5.79
C GLU A 123 -20.10 17.29 -4.27
N LEU A 124 -21.06 17.95 -3.62
CA LEU A 124 -21.21 17.88 -2.17
C LEU A 124 -21.61 16.47 -1.73
N LEU A 125 -22.49 15.81 -2.49
CA LEU A 125 -22.84 14.40 -2.31
C LEU A 125 -21.60 13.50 -2.43
N ALA A 126 -20.71 13.77 -3.39
CA ALA A 126 -19.46 13.05 -3.55
C ALA A 126 -18.54 13.23 -2.34
N VAL A 127 -18.36 14.46 -1.86
CA VAL A 127 -17.54 14.77 -0.68
C VAL A 127 -18.11 14.08 0.58
N PHE A 128 -19.42 14.14 0.81
CA PHE A 128 -20.01 13.41 1.93
C PHE A 128 -19.90 11.89 1.76
N GLY A 129 -20.03 11.37 0.54
CA GLY A 129 -19.77 9.97 0.24
C GLY A 129 -18.34 9.54 0.56
N HIS A 130 -17.37 10.39 0.24
CA HIS A 130 -15.96 10.18 0.57
C HIS A 130 -15.75 10.10 2.09
N GLU A 131 -16.15 11.13 2.83
CA GLU A 131 -15.95 11.17 4.28
C GLU A 131 -16.69 10.06 5.02
N LEU A 132 -17.91 9.73 4.59
CA LEU A 132 -18.67 8.63 5.19
C LEU A 132 -18.06 7.26 4.88
N ALA A 133 -17.34 7.11 3.77
CA ALA A 133 -16.65 5.87 3.48
C ALA A 133 -15.50 5.61 4.46
N HIS A 134 -14.77 6.64 4.91
CA HIS A 134 -13.82 6.48 6.02
C HIS A 134 -14.50 5.89 7.26
N TYR A 135 -15.68 6.41 7.63
CA TYR A 135 -16.46 5.87 8.75
C TYR A 135 -16.84 4.40 8.52
N VAL A 136 -17.28 4.06 7.30
CA VAL A 136 -17.64 2.69 6.93
C VAL A 136 -16.44 1.77 7.08
N LEU A 137 -15.27 2.11 6.53
CA LEU A 137 -14.06 1.30 6.65
C LEU A 137 -13.70 1.06 8.11
N TRP A 138 -13.66 2.13 8.90
CA TRP A 138 -13.29 2.09 10.32
C TRP A 138 -14.32 1.41 11.22
N SER A 139 -15.55 1.22 10.75
CA SER A 139 -16.60 0.47 11.46
C SER A 139 -16.65 -1.01 11.06
N GLN A 140 -16.00 -1.41 9.96
CA GLN A 140 -15.97 -2.81 9.52
C GLN A 140 -15.11 -3.70 10.42
N GLN A 141 -15.45 -4.99 10.46
CA GLN A 141 -14.72 -6.03 11.20
C GLN A 141 -14.39 -5.62 12.64
N GLU A 142 -15.41 -5.12 13.36
CA GLU A 142 -15.27 -4.69 14.77
C GLU A 142 -14.20 -3.61 14.98
N GLY A 143 -13.94 -2.79 13.95
CA GLY A 143 -12.99 -1.68 14.03
C GLY A 143 -11.54 -2.06 13.69
N ALA A 144 -11.31 -3.24 13.10
CA ALA A 144 -9.96 -3.72 12.77
C ALA A 144 -9.15 -2.72 11.91
N PHE A 145 -9.80 -2.04 10.95
CA PHE A 145 -9.13 -1.08 10.07
C PHE A 145 -8.68 0.18 10.81
N LEU A 146 -9.51 0.71 11.72
CA LEU A 146 -9.14 1.84 12.56
C LEU A 146 -8.05 1.45 13.57
N GLN A 147 -8.10 0.22 14.06
CA GLN A 147 -7.10 -0.30 14.98
C GLN A 147 -5.72 -0.40 14.31
N ALA A 148 -5.65 -0.97 13.10
CA ALA A 148 -4.43 -0.99 12.30
C ALA A 148 -3.90 0.43 12.08
N GLU A 149 -4.79 1.36 11.73
CA GLU A 149 -4.45 2.77 11.53
C GLU A 149 -3.78 3.39 12.76
N ARG A 150 -4.36 3.19 13.94
CA ARG A 150 -3.84 3.68 15.22
C ARG A 150 -2.51 3.06 15.59
N ILE A 151 -2.35 1.75 15.41
CA ILE A 151 -1.08 1.06 15.69
C ILE A 151 0.04 1.68 14.84
N LEU A 152 -0.21 1.85 13.54
CA LEU A 152 0.78 2.42 12.62
C LEU A 152 1.09 3.88 12.96
N SER A 153 0.07 4.70 13.22
CA SER A 153 0.24 6.10 13.61
C SER A 153 1.02 6.25 14.91
N ASP A 154 0.66 5.49 15.96
CA ASP A 154 1.34 5.49 17.25
C ASP A 154 2.81 5.03 17.10
N ALA A 155 3.06 4.00 16.28
CA ALA A 155 4.41 3.52 15.99
C ALA A 155 5.28 4.59 15.29
N CYS A 156 4.72 5.32 14.33
CA CYS A 156 5.42 6.41 13.64
C CYS A 156 5.69 7.63 14.53
N ALA A 157 4.83 7.87 15.53
CA ALA A 157 5.03 8.95 16.49
C ALA A 157 6.12 8.63 17.53
N ALA A 158 6.48 7.36 17.70
CA ALA A 158 7.48 6.93 18.66
C ALA A 158 8.92 7.31 18.21
N PRO A 159 9.80 7.73 19.14
CA PRO A 159 11.21 7.95 18.82
C PRO A 159 11.87 6.66 18.31
N GLY A 160 12.54 6.74 17.16
CA GLY A 160 13.22 5.59 16.56
C GLY A 160 12.32 4.64 15.78
N ALA A 161 11.13 5.08 15.36
CA ALA A 161 10.24 4.33 14.49
C ALA A 161 11.01 3.70 13.31
N ALA A 162 10.86 2.39 13.11
CA ALA A 162 11.48 1.71 12.00
C ALA A 162 10.87 2.20 10.68
N ALA A 163 11.70 2.35 9.64
CA ALA A 163 11.27 2.87 8.34
C ALA A 163 10.11 2.05 7.72
N SER A 164 10.03 0.75 8.04
CA SER A 164 8.95 -0.11 7.59
C SER A 164 7.58 0.27 8.13
N PHE A 165 7.48 0.73 9.38
CA PHE A 165 6.22 1.22 9.94
C PHE A 165 5.80 2.52 9.25
N SER A 166 6.75 3.44 9.02
CA SER A 166 6.49 4.69 8.29
C SER A 166 6.01 4.45 6.86
N GLU A 167 6.63 3.53 6.14
CA GLU A 167 6.21 3.20 4.78
C GLU A 167 4.88 2.43 4.77
N THR A 168 4.65 1.54 5.74
CA THR A 168 3.34 0.87 5.91
C THR A 168 2.24 1.88 6.18
N TRP A 169 2.49 2.84 7.09
CA TRP A 169 1.56 3.91 7.45
C TRP A 169 1.17 4.74 6.24
N ARG A 170 2.19 5.21 5.49
CA ARG A 170 2.01 5.96 4.26
C ARG A 170 1.13 5.20 3.27
N ARG A 171 1.52 3.97 2.90
CA ARG A 171 0.76 3.15 1.94
C ARG A 171 -0.64 2.83 2.42
N TYR A 172 -0.83 2.59 3.72
CA TYR A 172 -2.14 2.34 4.29
C TYR A 172 -3.05 3.56 4.10
N ALA A 173 -2.57 4.77 4.42
CA ALA A 173 -3.30 6.01 4.17
C ALA A 173 -3.66 6.21 2.69
N LEU A 174 -2.73 5.93 1.77
CA LEU A 174 -3.01 6.01 0.32
C LEU A 174 -4.14 5.06 -0.11
N HIS A 175 -4.18 3.84 0.41
CA HIS A 175 -5.24 2.88 0.10
C HIS A 175 -6.57 3.26 0.76
N THR A 176 -6.54 3.87 1.95
CA THR A 176 -7.72 4.40 2.64
C THR A 176 -8.37 5.51 1.81
N GLU A 177 -7.58 6.42 1.22
CA GLU A 177 -8.10 7.46 0.32
C GLU A 177 -8.77 6.89 -0.93
N LEU A 178 -8.17 5.86 -1.55
CA LEU A 178 -8.77 5.19 -2.70
C LEU A 178 -10.06 4.45 -2.33
N PHE A 179 -10.14 3.86 -1.14
CA PHE A 179 -11.37 3.29 -0.64
C PHE A 179 -12.46 4.37 -0.52
N ALA A 180 -12.12 5.52 0.05
CA ALA A 180 -13.06 6.61 0.22
C ALA A 180 -13.50 7.24 -1.13
N ASP A 181 -12.64 7.30 -2.13
CA ASP A 181 -13.01 7.68 -3.50
C ASP A 181 -14.09 6.78 -4.10
N ARG A 182 -14.04 5.46 -3.84
CA ARG A 182 -15.11 4.53 -4.23
C ARG A 182 -16.42 4.89 -3.55
N GLY A 183 -16.36 5.25 -2.27
CA GLY A 183 -17.49 5.76 -1.50
C GLY A 183 -18.15 6.98 -2.14
N ALA A 184 -17.35 7.94 -2.59
CA ALA A 184 -17.83 9.12 -3.32
C ALA A 184 -18.60 8.73 -4.59
N ALA A 185 -18.03 7.83 -5.41
CA ALA A 185 -18.67 7.40 -6.66
C ALA A 185 -19.95 6.59 -6.42
N ILE A 186 -19.98 5.73 -5.39
CA ILE A 186 -21.21 5.00 -4.98
C ILE A 186 -22.28 5.98 -4.52
N ALA A 187 -21.90 6.93 -3.67
CA ALA A 187 -22.81 7.96 -3.18
C ALA A 187 -23.37 8.82 -4.30
N CYS A 188 -22.66 9.02 -5.41
CA CYS A 188 -23.19 9.75 -6.57
C CYS A 188 -23.88 8.86 -7.61
N GLY A 189 -23.59 7.55 -7.62
CA GLY A 189 -23.96 6.66 -8.72
C GLY A 189 -23.16 6.92 -10.01
N SER A 190 -22.05 7.65 -9.91
CA SER A 190 -21.17 8.05 -11.03
C SER A 190 -19.80 8.48 -10.49
N PRO A 191 -18.69 8.23 -11.20
CA PRO A 191 -17.36 8.70 -10.81
C PRO A 191 -17.18 10.20 -11.12
N ASP A 192 -17.97 10.77 -12.03
CA ASP A 192 -17.77 12.14 -12.52
C ASP A 192 -17.85 13.21 -11.41
N PRO A 193 -18.87 13.20 -10.52
CA PRO A 193 -18.92 14.19 -9.45
C PRO A 193 -17.78 14.03 -8.44
N ALA A 194 -17.32 12.80 -8.19
CA ALA A 194 -16.19 12.51 -7.31
C ALA A 194 -14.86 13.03 -7.89
N ILE A 195 -14.63 12.83 -9.18
CA ILE A 195 -13.45 13.36 -9.89
C ILE A 195 -13.53 14.89 -9.93
N SER A 196 -14.69 15.45 -10.25
CA SER A 196 -14.91 16.90 -10.30
C SER A 196 -14.64 17.54 -8.93
N SER A 197 -15.22 17.01 -7.85
CA SER A 197 -14.99 17.52 -6.50
C SER A 197 -13.52 17.42 -6.10
N LEU A 198 -12.86 16.29 -6.38
CA LEU A 198 -11.45 16.09 -6.07
C LEU A 198 -10.57 17.18 -6.72
N VAL A 199 -10.79 17.45 -8.01
CA VAL A 199 -10.04 18.50 -8.74
C VAL A 199 -10.37 19.89 -8.22
N LYS A 200 -11.64 20.19 -7.92
CA LYS A 200 -12.04 21.50 -7.37
C LYS A 200 -11.43 21.77 -6.00
N LEU A 201 -11.43 20.78 -5.11
CA LEU A 201 -10.85 20.91 -3.77
C LEU A 201 -9.35 21.20 -3.85
N ASN A 202 -8.63 20.54 -4.76
CA ASN A 202 -7.18 20.69 -4.89
C ASN A 202 -6.73 21.94 -5.66
N THR A 203 -7.55 22.45 -6.60
CA THR A 203 -7.13 23.55 -7.50
C THR A 203 -7.88 24.86 -7.24
N GLY A 204 -9.01 24.81 -6.54
CA GLY A 204 -9.90 25.96 -6.33
C GLY A 204 -10.69 26.41 -7.56
N ILE A 205 -10.57 25.71 -8.71
CA ILE A 205 -11.32 26.03 -9.93
C ILE A 205 -12.83 25.82 -9.71
N ARG A 206 -13.66 26.61 -10.41
CA ARG A 206 -15.13 26.58 -10.22
C ARG A 206 -15.85 25.50 -11.01
N GLN A 207 -15.33 25.13 -12.17
CA GLN A 207 -15.95 24.17 -13.08
C GLN A 207 -14.87 23.22 -13.57
N VAL A 208 -15.18 21.93 -13.55
CA VAL A 208 -14.29 20.85 -13.98
C VAL A 208 -15.09 19.96 -14.93
N ASP A 209 -14.46 19.62 -16.05
CA ASP A 209 -14.93 18.54 -16.92
C ASP A 209 -14.19 17.26 -16.49
N ALA A 210 -14.88 16.35 -15.81
CA ALA A 210 -14.31 15.11 -15.31
C ALA A 210 -13.73 14.24 -16.44
N ALA A 211 -14.39 14.19 -17.59
CA ALA A 211 -13.92 13.42 -18.74
C ALA A 211 -12.65 14.04 -19.34
N ALA A 212 -12.55 15.37 -19.39
CA ALA A 212 -11.33 16.06 -19.79
C ALA A 212 -10.17 15.80 -18.81
N TYR A 213 -10.45 15.83 -17.51
CA TYR A 213 -9.43 15.53 -16.51
C TYR A 213 -8.96 14.08 -16.58
N LEU A 214 -9.86 13.12 -16.82
CA LEU A 214 -9.47 11.71 -16.99
C LEU A 214 -8.56 11.49 -18.21
N ARG A 215 -8.78 12.22 -19.32
CA ARG A 215 -7.85 12.21 -20.46
C ARG A 215 -6.47 12.75 -20.07
N GLN A 216 -6.43 13.86 -19.34
CA GLN A 216 -5.17 14.40 -18.82
C GLN A 216 -4.48 13.41 -17.88
N ALA A 217 -5.23 12.78 -16.97
CA ALA A 217 -4.69 11.79 -16.05
C ALA A 217 -4.15 10.55 -16.79
N ALA A 218 -4.75 10.18 -17.93
CA ALA A 218 -4.24 9.16 -18.84
C ALA A 218 -2.88 9.52 -19.44
N GLU A 219 -2.74 10.76 -19.90
CA GLU A 219 -1.50 11.25 -20.50
C GLU A 219 -0.36 11.26 -19.49
N VAL A 220 -0.63 11.69 -18.25
CA VAL A 220 0.35 11.67 -17.15
C VAL A 220 0.74 10.24 -16.80
N ASP A 221 -0.24 9.34 -16.65
CA ASP A 221 -0.02 7.94 -16.33
C ASP A 221 0.81 7.21 -17.39
N ALA A 222 0.60 7.52 -18.68
CA ALA A 222 1.38 6.95 -19.77
C ALA A 222 2.85 7.41 -19.80
N GLN A 223 3.16 8.58 -19.23
CA GLN A 223 4.50 9.17 -19.24
C GLN A 223 5.29 8.89 -17.95
N GLN A 224 4.60 8.66 -16.83
CA GLN A 224 5.23 8.40 -15.54
C GLN A 224 5.37 6.91 -15.27
N THR A 225 6.54 6.48 -14.80
CA THR A 225 6.81 5.09 -14.41
C THR A 225 6.92 4.88 -12.90
N GLY A 226 6.99 5.97 -12.13
CA GLY A 226 7.14 5.94 -10.67
C GLY A 226 5.86 5.58 -9.92
N ALA A 227 6.06 5.12 -8.67
CA ALA A 227 5.01 5.02 -7.67
C ALA A 227 4.79 6.38 -6.98
N SER A 228 3.67 6.53 -6.27
CA SER A 228 3.33 7.72 -5.50
C SER A 228 4.39 7.99 -4.44
N GLU A 229 4.91 9.21 -4.43
CA GLU A 229 5.82 9.72 -3.39
C GLU A 229 5.05 10.44 -2.27
N ALA A 230 3.72 10.52 -2.39
CA ALA A 230 2.89 11.27 -1.47
C ALA A 230 2.86 10.65 -0.06
N ALA A 231 2.77 11.53 0.95
CA ALA A 231 2.82 11.15 2.35
C ALA A 231 1.46 10.74 2.94
N SER A 232 0.36 11.35 2.48
CA SER A 232 -0.98 11.15 3.06
C SER A 232 -2.08 10.92 2.03
N HIS A 233 -2.10 11.70 0.94
CA HIS A 233 -3.09 11.55 -0.14
C HIS A 233 -2.37 11.27 -1.45
N PRO A 234 -2.81 10.27 -2.25
CA PRO A 234 -2.22 10.06 -3.56
C PRO A 234 -2.43 11.28 -4.45
N GLU A 235 -1.57 11.45 -5.44
CA GLU A 235 -1.68 12.50 -6.43
C GLU A 235 -3.06 12.44 -7.10
N VAL A 236 -3.67 13.61 -7.36
CA VAL A 236 -5.05 13.72 -7.86
C VAL A 236 -5.30 12.87 -9.12
N PHE A 237 -4.31 12.80 -10.02
CA PHE A 237 -4.43 12.00 -11.23
C PHE A 237 -4.47 10.49 -10.92
N MET A 238 -3.70 10.02 -9.92
CA MET A 238 -3.70 8.62 -9.52
C MET A 238 -5.04 8.22 -8.91
N ARG A 239 -5.60 9.08 -8.04
CA ARG A 239 -6.93 8.88 -7.46
C ARG A 239 -8.02 8.80 -8.52
N ALA A 240 -8.02 9.74 -9.47
CA ALA A 240 -8.98 9.77 -10.57
C ALA A 240 -8.87 8.51 -11.47
N ARG A 241 -7.65 8.05 -11.78
CA ARG A 241 -7.44 6.83 -12.59
C ARG A 241 -7.80 5.56 -11.84
N ALA A 242 -7.41 5.43 -10.58
CA ALA A 242 -7.80 4.31 -9.74
C ALA A 242 -9.33 4.21 -9.63
N LEU A 243 -10.01 5.34 -9.44
CA LEU A 243 -11.47 5.39 -9.36
C LEU A 243 -12.12 5.00 -10.70
N GLN A 244 -11.58 5.47 -11.82
CA GLN A 244 -12.05 5.09 -13.16
C GLN A 244 -11.92 3.58 -13.40
N LEU A 245 -10.71 3.03 -13.23
CA LEU A 245 -10.43 1.60 -13.44
C LEU A 245 -11.33 0.73 -12.55
N TRP A 246 -11.55 1.14 -11.30
CA TRP A 246 -12.47 0.47 -10.40
C TRP A 246 -13.93 0.56 -10.86
N TRP A 247 -14.40 1.74 -11.25
CA TRP A 247 -15.79 1.96 -11.69
C TRP A 247 -16.15 1.15 -12.94
N GLU A 248 -15.18 1.01 -13.84
CA GLU A 248 -15.26 0.23 -15.08
C GLU A 248 -15.09 -1.28 -14.86
N GLY A 249 -14.64 -1.71 -13.67
CA GLY A 249 -14.38 -3.11 -13.36
C GLY A 249 -13.17 -3.67 -14.11
N SER A 250 -12.15 -2.84 -14.37
CA SER A 250 -10.96 -3.23 -15.11
C SER A 250 -10.11 -4.24 -14.35
N GLU A 251 -9.71 -5.31 -15.03
CA GLU A 251 -8.75 -6.30 -14.52
C GLU A 251 -7.35 -5.70 -14.30
N GLU A 252 -7.05 -4.57 -14.93
CA GLU A 252 -5.77 -3.87 -14.78
C GLU A 252 -5.65 -3.13 -13.45
N LEU A 253 -6.75 -2.92 -12.71
CA LEU A 253 -6.73 -2.16 -11.46
C LEU A 253 -5.73 -2.73 -10.45
N GLY A 254 -5.72 -4.05 -10.23
CA GLY A 254 -4.84 -4.69 -9.26
C GLY A 254 -3.35 -4.46 -9.58
N PRO A 255 -2.89 -4.88 -10.78
CA PRO A 255 -1.52 -4.60 -11.24
C PRO A 255 -1.17 -3.11 -11.22
N TRP A 256 -2.09 -2.24 -11.64
CA TRP A 256 -1.89 -0.80 -11.66
C TRP A 256 -1.70 -0.23 -10.25
N LEU A 257 -2.51 -0.63 -9.28
CA LEU A 257 -2.37 -0.21 -7.88
C LEU A 257 -1.04 -0.69 -7.28
N GLN A 258 -0.64 -1.93 -7.56
CA GLN A 258 0.64 -2.44 -7.11
C GLN A 258 1.79 -1.58 -7.67
N GLN A 259 1.77 -1.29 -8.97
CA GLN A 259 2.78 -0.46 -9.60
C GLN A 259 2.79 0.97 -9.07
N ARG A 260 1.62 1.59 -8.90
CA ARG A 260 1.49 3.03 -8.62
C ARG A 260 1.51 3.38 -7.14
N LEU A 261 1.08 2.51 -6.24
CA LEU A 261 1.10 2.80 -4.80
C LEU A 261 2.24 2.11 -4.05
N GLN A 262 2.62 0.89 -4.48
CA GLN A 262 3.65 0.11 -3.79
C GLN A 262 4.99 0.15 -4.52
N GLY A 263 4.96 0.19 -5.86
CA GLY A 263 6.16 0.13 -6.69
C GLY A 263 6.85 -1.25 -6.66
N PRO A 264 8.06 -1.35 -7.24
CA PRO A 264 8.89 -2.55 -7.10
C PRO A 264 9.31 -2.76 -5.64
N LEU A 265 9.66 -3.99 -5.28
CA LEU A 265 10.28 -4.28 -3.98
C LEU A 265 11.58 -3.48 -3.86
N ALA A 266 11.61 -2.55 -2.90
CA ALA A 266 12.76 -1.70 -2.68
C ALA A 266 13.35 -1.94 -1.30
N LEU A 267 14.61 -2.38 -1.21
CA LEU A 267 15.20 -2.84 0.06
C LEU A 267 15.16 -1.76 1.15
N ARG A 268 15.33 -0.49 0.76
CA ARG A 268 15.31 0.66 1.68
C ARG A 268 13.90 1.19 1.99
N GLY A 269 12.89 0.72 1.26
CA GLY A 269 11.49 1.13 1.37
C GLY A 269 10.56 -0.05 1.58
N LEU A 270 11.02 -1.12 2.24
CA LEU A 270 10.16 -2.24 2.58
C LEU A 270 9.18 -1.84 3.67
N ASP A 271 7.90 -1.86 3.34
CA ASP A 271 6.81 -1.90 4.32
C ASP A 271 6.75 -3.26 5.02
N LEU A 272 5.91 -3.36 6.03
CA LEU A 272 5.72 -4.56 6.83
C LEU A 272 5.30 -5.77 5.96
N PRO A 273 4.25 -5.71 5.12
CA PRO A 273 3.95 -6.81 4.19
C PRO A 273 5.09 -7.11 3.20
N GLY A 274 5.79 -6.09 2.71
CA GLY A 274 6.89 -6.23 1.76
C GLY A 274 8.09 -6.97 2.33
N GLN A 275 8.37 -6.85 3.63
CA GLN A 275 9.43 -7.64 4.29
C GLN A 275 9.13 -9.14 4.20
N TYR A 276 7.90 -9.55 4.51
CA TYR A 276 7.49 -10.95 4.44
C TYR A 276 7.43 -11.46 3.01
N ARG A 277 6.96 -10.62 2.09
CA ARG A 277 7.01 -10.93 0.66
C ARG A 277 8.44 -11.17 0.19
N LEU A 278 9.37 -10.27 0.52
CA LEU A 278 10.78 -10.44 0.16
C LEU A 278 11.37 -11.68 0.83
N GLN A 279 11.05 -11.95 2.10
CA GLN A 279 11.49 -13.16 2.80
C GLN A 279 11.02 -14.44 2.09
N GLY A 280 9.73 -14.54 1.76
CA GLY A 280 9.18 -15.68 1.01
C GLY A 280 9.82 -15.83 -0.37
N MET A 281 10.04 -14.71 -1.07
CA MET A 281 10.74 -14.72 -2.35
C MET A 281 12.21 -15.16 -2.21
N THR A 282 12.92 -14.75 -1.15
CA THR A 282 14.27 -15.23 -0.85
C THR A 282 14.28 -16.74 -0.62
N ARG A 283 13.33 -17.28 0.15
CA ARG A 283 13.26 -18.73 0.39
C ARG A 283 13.02 -19.52 -0.88
N GLY A 284 12.09 -19.06 -1.73
CA GLY A 284 11.86 -19.66 -3.04
C GLY A 284 13.04 -19.48 -3.99
N PHE A 285 13.78 -18.37 -3.88
CA PHE A 285 15.02 -18.15 -4.64
C PHE A 285 16.10 -19.15 -4.22
N LEU A 286 16.24 -19.45 -2.93
CA LEU A 286 17.14 -20.49 -2.43
C LEU A 286 16.74 -21.88 -2.97
N ALA A 287 15.44 -22.19 -3.00
CA ALA A 287 14.95 -23.42 -3.61
C ALA A 287 15.31 -23.50 -5.11
N HIS A 288 15.16 -22.40 -5.85
CA HIS A 288 15.61 -22.28 -7.24
C HIS A 288 17.14 -22.45 -7.36
N PHE A 289 17.90 -21.81 -6.47
CA PHE A 289 19.36 -21.83 -6.47
C PHE A 289 19.92 -23.26 -6.30
N PHE A 290 19.23 -24.17 -5.60
CA PHE A 290 19.64 -25.58 -5.47
C PHE A 290 18.75 -26.57 -6.23
N ALA A 291 17.81 -26.09 -7.04
CA ALA A 291 16.92 -26.96 -7.79
C ALA A 291 17.69 -27.82 -8.81
N GLY A 292 17.52 -29.15 -8.70
CA GLY A 292 18.09 -30.12 -9.63
C GLY A 292 19.61 -30.27 -9.56
N THR A 293 20.23 -29.89 -8.43
CA THR A 293 21.69 -30.00 -8.25
C THR A 293 22.06 -30.80 -7.01
N GLU A 294 23.28 -31.32 -6.99
CA GLU A 294 23.92 -31.95 -5.82
C GLU A 294 24.76 -30.93 -5.02
N LEU A 295 24.50 -29.62 -5.20
CA LEU A 295 25.28 -28.52 -4.64
C LEU A 295 24.82 -28.06 -3.24
N LEU A 296 23.78 -28.70 -2.70
CA LEU A 296 23.28 -28.43 -1.35
C LEU A 296 23.97 -29.38 -0.37
N SER A 297 25.19 -29.03 0.07
CA SER A 297 25.87 -29.78 1.13
C SER A 297 25.23 -29.55 2.50
N GLU A 298 25.55 -30.41 3.48
CA GLU A 298 25.07 -30.23 4.85
C GLU A 298 25.53 -28.90 5.47
N THR A 299 26.73 -28.42 5.10
CA THR A 299 27.24 -27.12 5.57
C THR A 299 26.43 -25.96 4.98
N VAL A 300 26.18 -25.97 3.68
CA VAL A 300 25.35 -24.96 3.00
C VAL A 300 23.92 -24.97 3.55
N LYS A 301 23.35 -26.16 3.74
CA LYS A 301 22.02 -26.35 4.32
C LYS A 301 21.95 -25.80 5.75
N ALA A 302 22.95 -26.07 6.58
CA ALA A 302 23.03 -25.53 7.93
C ALA A 302 23.06 -23.99 7.91
N GLN A 303 23.80 -23.38 6.98
CA GLN A 303 23.83 -21.92 6.84
C GLN A 303 22.48 -21.32 6.41
N ILE A 304 21.74 -21.97 5.50
CA ILE A 304 20.38 -21.58 5.17
C ILE A 304 19.47 -21.67 6.40
N GLN A 305 19.60 -22.75 7.17
CA GLN A 305 18.79 -22.99 8.38
C GLN A 305 19.10 -22.03 9.53
N LEU A 306 20.29 -21.40 9.55
CA LEU A 306 20.56 -20.29 10.48
C LEU A 306 19.68 -19.06 10.19
N MET A 307 19.35 -18.81 8.92
CA MET A 307 18.47 -17.71 8.53
C MET A 307 16.99 -18.11 8.54
N PHE A 308 16.72 -19.36 8.14
CA PHE A 308 15.38 -19.92 7.95
C PHE A 308 15.30 -21.31 8.57
N PRO A 309 15.05 -21.42 9.89
CA PRO A 309 15.15 -22.69 10.63
C PRO A 309 14.31 -23.84 10.08
N ASP A 310 13.19 -23.51 9.44
CA ASP A 310 12.21 -24.44 8.88
C ASP A 310 12.33 -24.62 7.36
N TRP A 311 13.37 -24.08 6.72
CA TRP A 311 13.51 -24.12 5.27
C TRP A 311 13.71 -25.52 4.71
N GLN A 312 13.08 -25.78 3.56
CA GLN A 312 13.17 -27.03 2.85
C GLN A 312 13.44 -26.81 1.35
N GLN A 313 14.23 -27.69 0.74
CA GLN A 313 14.52 -27.64 -0.71
C GLN A 313 13.24 -27.80 -1.57
N GLY A 314 12.19 -28.41 -1.02
CA GLY A 314 10.90 -28.60 -1.68
C GLY A 314 9.99 -27.37 -1.70
N GLU A 315 10.42 -26.23 -1.18
CA GLU A 315 9.65 -24.98 -1.27
C GLU A 315 9.44 -24.54 -2.74
N PRO A 316 8.33 -23.85 -3.06
CA PRO A 316 8.08 -23.35 -4.40
C PRO A 316 9.23 -22.47 -4.91
N ALA A 317 9.89 -22.91 -5.97
CA ALA A 317 11.04 -22.20 -6.54
C ALA A 317 10.63 -20.86 -7.16
N VAL A 318 11.36 -19.80 -6.84
CA VAL A 318 11.18 -18.45 -7.41
C VAL A 318 12.36 -18.16 -8.32
N ALA A 319 12.08 -18.03 -9.62
CA ALA A 319 13.09 -17.82 -10.65
C ALA A 319 13.59 -16.35 -10.68
N PRO A 320 14.80 -16.09 -11.22
CA PRO A 320 15.40 -14.74 -11.27
C PRO A 320 14.52 -13.67 -11.91
N GLN A 321 13.66 -14.03 -12.86
CA GLN A 321 12.74 -13.11 -13.55
C GLN A 321 11.77 -12.43 -12.58
N ALA A 322 11.41 -13.07 -11.47
CA ALA A 322 10.58 -12.49 -10.41
C ALA A 322 11.25 -11.30 -9.70
N PHE A 323 12.57 -11.11 -9.89
CA PHE A 323 13.35 -10.01 -9.37
C PHE A 323 13.86 -9.07 -10.46
N ALA A 324 13.30 -9.11 -11.67
CA ALA A 324 13.63 -8.17 -12.74
C ALA A 324 13.45 -6.70 -12.28
N ALA A 325 14.06 -5.75 -13.01
CA ALA A 325 14.06 -4.34 -12.61
C ALA A 325 12.66 -3.72 -12.44
N GLU A 326 11.65 -4.27 -13.11
CA GLU A 326 10.24 -3.90 -12.92
C GLU A 326 9.62 -4.38 -11.60
N HIS A 327 10.20 -5.43 -10.98
CA HIS A 327 9.65 -6.10 -9.80
C HIS A 327 10.46 -5.83 -8.52
N ALA A 328 11.77 -5.57 -8.65
CA ALA A 328 12.66 -5.35 -7.52
C ALA A 328 13.75 -4.32 -7.88
N ASP A 329 14.14 -3.50 -6.91
CA ASP A 329 15.22 -2.54 -7.08
C ASP A 329 16.59 -3.24 -7.15
N GLU A 330 17.60 -2.47 -7.58
CA GLU A 330 18.97 -2.95 -7.65
C GLU A 330 19.51 -3.44 -6.29
N PRO A 331 19.30 -2.72 -5.17
CA PRO A 331 19.64 -3.22 -3.83
C PRO A 331 19.09 -4.60 -3.49
N VAL A 332 17.84 -4.94 -3.83
CA VAL A 332 17.28 -6.28 -3.61
C VAL A 332 18.05 -7.33 -4.42
N ARG A 333 18.35 -7.06 -5.70
CA ARG A 333 19.12 -8.00 -6.53
C ARG A 333 20.57 -8.15 -6.05
N HIS A 334 21.18 -7.07 -5.56
CA HIS A 334 22.50 -7.11 -4.93
C HIS A 334 22.48 -7.93 -3.65
N TYR A 335 21.44 -7.80 -2.82
CA TYR A 335 21.24 -8.64 -1.64
C TYR A 335 21.21 -10.14 -2.01
N LEU A 336 20.46 -10.54 -3.04
CA LEU A 336 20.43 -11.94 -3.50
C LEU A 336 21.80 -12.40 -4.02
N THR A 337 22.55 -11.50 -4.65
CA THR A 337 23.90 -11.80 -5.16
C THR A 337 24.90 -12.02 -4.05
N ALA A 338 24.85 -11.20 -3.01
CA ALA A 338 25.65 -11.39 -1.80
C ALA A 338 25.28 -12.70 -1.09
N LEU A 339 23.98 -13.01 -0.98
CA LEU A 339 23.51 -14.27 -0.40
C LEU A 339 24.05 -15.50 -1.16
N MET A 340 24.04 -15.48 -2.50
CA MET A 340 24.63 -16.57 -3.28
C MET A 340 26.14 -16.72 -3.01
N LEU A 341 26.86 -15.61 -2.84
CA LEU A 341 28.29 -15.67 -2.52
C LEU A 341 28.52 -16.27 -1.13
N ASP A 342 27.76 -15.83 -0.12
CA ASP A 342 27.87 -16.37 1.25
C ASP A 342 27.67 -17.89 1.29
N LEU A 343 26.72 -18.40 0.50
CA LEU A 343 26.47 -19.84 0.37
C LEU A 343 27.55 -20.56 -0.43
N ALA A 344 28.12 -19.92 -1.45
CA ALA A 344 29.22 -20.50 -2.22
C ALA A 344 30.50 -20.63 -1.39
N LEU A 345 30.71 -19.72 -0.42
CA LEU A 345 31.87 -19.75 0.48
C LEU A 345 31.66 -20.62 1.71
N ALA A 346 30.45 -21.16 1.92
CA ALA A 346 30.09 -21.99 3.06
C ALA A 346 30.90 -23.31 3.10
N ASP A 347 31.10 -23.92 1.94
CA ASP A 347 31.72 -25.24 1.79
C ASP A 347 32.88 -25.18 0.79
N PRO A 348 34.15 -25.19 1.28
CA PRO A 348 35.33 -25.14 0.42
C PRO A 348 35.40 -26.26 -0.63
N ASP A 349 34.82 -27.43 -0.34
CA ASP A 349 34.86 -28.59 -1.24
C ASP A 349 33.90 -28.44 -2.43
N GLN A 350 32.85 -27.61 -2.29
CA GLN A 350 31.86 -27.32 -3.33
C GLN A 350 31.93 -25.88 -3.85
N GLN A 351 32.90 -25.08 -3.40
CA GLN A 351 32.94 -23.65 -3.68
C GLN A 351 32.97 -23.34 -5.19
N GLU A 352 33.83 -23.99 -5.97
CA GLU A 352 33.95 -23.72 -7.41
C GLU A 352 32.64 -23.95 -8.19
N PRO A 353 31.97 -25.12 -8.10
CA PRO A 353 30.72 -25.32 -8.82
C PRO A 353 29.55 -24.45 -8.30
N VAL A 354 29.49 -24.13 -7.00
CA VAL A 354 28.47 -23.21 -6.48
C VAL A 354 28.70 -21.78 -6.98
N LEU A 355 29.96 -21.33 -7.04
CA LEU A 355 30.32 -20.04 -7.63
C LEU A 355 29.95 -19.94 -9.11
N LEU A 356 30.16 -20.99 -9.90
CA LEU A 356 29.74 -21.01 -11.31
C LEU A 356 28.22 -20.85 -11.44
N ARG A 357 27.45 -21.55 -10.60
CA ARG A 357 25.99 -21.40 -10.56
C ARG A 357 25.56 -20.00 -10.12
N ALA A 358 26.22 -19.42 -9.12
CA ALA A 358 26.01 -18.03 -8.72
C ALA A 358 26.28 -17.05 -9.88
N GLY A 359 27.29 -17.32 -10.71
CA GLY A 359 27.56 -16.55 -11.93
C GLY A 359 26.45 -16.59 -12.95
N MET A 360 25.89 -17.78 -13.23
CA MET A 360 24.78 -17.94 -14.17
C MET A 360 23.53 -17.20 -13.69
N ILE A 361 23.22 -17.30 -12.40
CA ILE A 361 22.06 -16.63 -11.82
C ILE A 361 22.27 -15.12 -11.69
N ALA A 362 23.49 -14.66 -11.38
CA ALA A 362 23.83 -13.24 -11.38
C ALA A 362 23.73 -12.62 -12.79
N GLN A 363 23.97 -13.38 -13.86
CA GLN A 363 23.67 -12.91 -15.23
C GLN A 363 22.17 -12.71 -15.42
N ALA A 364 21.34 -13.67 -15.00
CA ALA A 364 19.89 -13.58 -15.08
C ALA A 364 19.30 -12.44 -14.23
N LEU A 365 19.94 -12.10 -13.11
CA LEU A 365 19.60 -10.96 -12.24
C LEU A 365 20.19 -9.62 -12.72
N ALA A 366 21.00 -9.62 -13.79
CA ALA A 366 21.77 -8.45 -14.22
C ALA A 366 22.69 -7.86 -13.13
N THR A 367 23.28 -8.71 -12.30
CA THR A 367 24.18 -8.35 -11.18
C THR A 367 25.57 -9.00 -11.29
N LEU A 368 25.95 -9.54 -12.44
CA LEU A 368 27.23 -10.22 -12.64
C LEU A 368 28.44 -9.32 -12.30
N ASP A 369 28.39 -8.03 -12.66
CA ASP A 369 29.46 -7.09 -12.33
C ASP A 369 29.58 -6.84 -10.84
N HIS A 370 28.46 -6.84 -10.12
CA HIS A 370 28.45 -6.78 -8.66
C HIS A 370 29.07 -8.04 -8.05
N LEU A 371 28.72 -9.23 -8.55
CA LEU A 371 29.36 -10.48 -8.13
C LEU A 371 30.88 -10.44 -8.33
N HIS A 372 31.37 -9.95 -9.48
CA HIS A 372 32.81 -9.79 -9.72
C HIS A 372 33.50 -8.85 -8.71
N GLN A 373 32.80 -7.82 -8.25
CA GLN A 373 33.32 -6.92 -7.20
C GLN A 373 33.40 -7.64 -5.86
N LEU A 374 32.34 -8.38 -5.48
CA LEU A 374 32.31 -9.15 -4.25
C LEU A 374 33.39 -10.25 -4.24
N LEU A 375 33.59 -10.96 -5.34
CA LEU A 375 34.65 -11.98 -5.46
C LEU A 375 36.05 -11.41 -5.17
N LYS A 376 36.34 -10.20 -5.64
CA LYS A 376 37.62 -9.54 -5.35
C LYS A 376 37.73 -9.08 -3.89
N ARG A 377 36.64 -8.52 -3.36
CA ARG A 377 36.63 -7.85 -2.05
C ARG A 377 36.55 -8.84 -0.89
N GLU A 378 35.73 -9.87 -1.05
CA GLU A 378 35.30 -10.77 0.03
C GLU A 378 35.83 -12.18 -0.15
N ALA A 379 35.85 -12.72 -1.38
CA ALA A 379 36.43 -14.04 -1.65
C ALA A 379 37.95 -14.00 -1.95
N GLY A 380 38.57 -12.81 -1.96
CA GLY A 380 40.01 -12.64 -2.14
C GLY A 380 40.53 -12.91 -3.56
N PHE A 381 39.67 -12.95 -4.58
CA PHE A 381 40.07 -13.28 -5.94
C PHE A 381 41.06 -12.25 -6.52
N GLY A 382 42.26 -12.72 -6.86
CA GLY A 382 43.21 -11.99 -7.68
C GLY A 382 42.77 -11.91 -9.14
N LYS A 383 43.47 -11.09 -9.93
CA LYS A 383 43.19 -10.91 -11.37
C LYS A 383 43.13 -12.24 -12.14
N ARG A 384 44.08 -13.15 -11.88
CA ARG A 384 44.19 -14.45 -12.56
C ARG A 384 43.03 -15.39 -12.24
N GLU A 385 42.57 -15.42 -10.99
CA GLU A 385 41.46 -16.26 -10.54
C GLU A 385 40.15 -15.76 -11.13
N LEU A 386 39.93 -14.45 -11.12
CA LEU A 386 38.78 -13.85 -11.75
C LEU A 386 38.74 -14.10 -13.27
N ASP A 387 39.89 -13.99 -13.96
CA ASP A 387 39.99 -14.29 -15.39
C ASP A 387 39.77 -15.78 -15.69
N ARG A 388 40.11 -16.69 -14.77
CA ARG A 388 39.78 -18.12 -14.88
C ARG A 388 38.28 -18.34 -14.70
N TYR A 389 37.70 -17.79 -13.64
CA TYR A 389 36.27 -17.87 -13.34
C TYR A 389 35.41 -17.37 -14.51
N LYS A 390 35.72 -16.19 -15.06
CA LYS A 390 35.01 -15.64 -16.23
C LYS A 390 35.03 -16.56 -17.45
N ARG A 391 36.16 -17.22 -17.70
CA ARG A 391 36.29 -18.16 -18.82
C ARG A 391 35.48 -19.43 -18.59
N GLN A 392 35.45 -19.95 -17.36
CA GLN A 392 34.61 -21.10 -17.01
C GLN A 392 33.13 -20.75 -17.12
N LEU A 393 32.70 -19.61 -16.57
CA LEU A 393 31.32 -19.15 -16.66
C LEU A 393 30.86 -18.98 -18.11
N ALA A 394 31.70 -18.42 -18.98
CA ALA A 394 31.38 -18.27 -20.40
C ALA A 394 31.26 -19.63 -21.12
N LYS A 395 32.03 -20.64 -20.70
CA LYS A 395 31.94 -21.99 -21.24
C LYS A 395 30.64 -22.68 -20.80
N GLU A 396 30.27 -22.53 -19.53
CA GLU A 396 29.06 -23.11 -18.96
C GLU A 396 27.80 -22.47 -19.57
N ALA A 397 27.79 -21.16 -19.79
CA ALA A 397 26.67 -20.46 -20.41
C ALA A 397 26.47 -20.81 -21.91
N ALA A 398 27.45 -21.45 -22.54
CA ALA A 398 27.40 -21.89 -23.93
C ALA A 398 27.07 -23.39 -24.10
N ALA A 399 27.05 -24.13 -23.00
CA ALA A 399 26.65 -25.55 -22.92
C ALA A 399 25.15 -25.65 -22.64
#